data_AF-A0AA42KV30-F1
#
_entry.id   AF-A0AA42KV30-F1
#
_cell.length_a   1.000
_cell.length_b   1.000
_cell.length_c   1.000
_cell.angle_alpha   90.00
_cell.angle_beta   90.00
_cell.angle_gamma   90.00
#
_symmetry.space_group_name_H-M   'P 1'
#
loop_
_entity.id
_entity.type
_entity.pdbx_description
1 polymer ?
#
loop_
_entity_poly.entity_id
_entity_poly.type
_entity_poly.pdbx_seq_one_letter_code
_entity_poly.pdbx_strand_id
1 'polypeptide(L)' 'MNEESGFDPDLVTGGYYVTPQRFAQLIGLSDRQAIVQRWIERGDVPSLRIGGQLLVDLGALLLMAQPDQS' A
#
# COMPACT_ATOMS: atom_id res chain seq x y z
N MET A 1 -4.87 18.31 21.57
CA MET A 1 -3.97 18.50 20.42
C MET A 1 -3.84 17.11 19.81
N ASN A 2 -4.56 16.81 18.73
CA ASN A 2 -4.43 15.52 18.07
C ASN A 2 -3.13 15.61 17.27
N GLU A 3 -2.06 15.00 17.80
CA GLU A 3 -0.85 14.78 17.02
C GLU A 3 -1.25 13.86 15.87
N GLU A 4 -1.39 14.44 14.68
CA GLU A 4 -1.32 13.73 13.42
C GLU A 4 0.09 13.13 13.37
N SER A 5 0.28 11.97 14.02
CA SER A 5 1.50 11.19 13.85
C SER A 5 1.60 10.88 12.37
N GLY A 6 2.48 11.62 11.69
CA GLY A 6 2.81 11.40 10.29
C GLY A 6 3.13 9.93 10.10
N PHE A 7 2.52 9.33 9.08
CA PHE A 7 2.85 7.98 8.68
C PHE A 7 4.29 7.98 8.15
N ASP A 8 5.24 7.61 9.02
CA ASP A 8 6.66 7.45 8.70
C ASP A 8 6.98 5.94 8.70
N PRO A 9 6.80 5.25 7.57
CA PRO A 9 7.12 3.82 7.49
C PRO A 9 8.64 3.64 7.51
N ASP A 10 9.15 2.86 8.45
CA ASP A 10 10.54 2.40 8.46
C ASP A 10 10.74 1.33 7.38
N LEU A 11 10.91 1.78 6.14
CA LEU A 11 11.08 0.94 4.95
C LEU A 11 12.26 -0.06 5.05
N VAL A 12 13.12 0.06 6.06
CA VAL A 12 14.29 -0.79 6.27
C VAL A 12 13.95 -2.02 7.13
N THR A 13 12.98 -1.92 8.06
CA THR A 13 12.82 -2.91 9.14
C THR A 13 11.56 -3.79 9.03
N GLY A 14 10.62 -3.53 8.10
CA GLY A 14 9.42 -4.37 8.01
C GLY A 14 8.66 -4.28 6.69
N GLY A 15 8.17 -5.43 6.23
CA GLY A 15 7.14 -5.49 5.20
C GLY A 15 5.88 -4.80 5.72
N TYR A 16 5.61 -3.59 5.23
CA TYR A 16 4.41 -2.85 5.59
C TYR A 16 3.24 -3.36 4.77
N TYR A 17 2.41 -4.17 5.41
CA TYR A 17 1.24 -4.76 4.77
C TYR A 17 -0.03 -4.10 5.26
N VAL A 18 -0.89 -3.70 4.32
CA VAL A 18 -2.21 -3.14 4.62
C VAL A 18 -3.29 -3.86 3.83
N THR A 19 -4.52 -3.89 4.35
CA THR A 19 -5.65 -4.41 3.58
C THR A 19 -5.91 -3.51 2.37
N PRO A 20 -6.50 -4.01 1.27
CA PRO A 20 -6.90 -3.18 0.13
C PRO A 20 -7.79 -2.00 0.52
N GLN A 21 -8.66 -2.20 1.52
CA GLN A 21 -9.50 -1.14 2.07
C GLN A 21 -8.66 -0.05 2.74
N ARG A 22 -7.68 -0.43 3.58
CA ARG A 22 -6.81 0.56 4.24
C ARG A 22 -5.91 1.26 3.24
N PHE A 23 -5.42 0.56 2.22
CA PHE A 23 -4.69 1.17 1.12
C PHE A 23 -5.53 2.22 0.39
N ALA A 24 -6.78 1.90 0.04
CA ALA A 24 -7.71 2.84 -0.58
C ALA A 24 -7.89 4.12 0.26
N GLN A 25 -7.96 4.00 1.60
CA GLN A 25 -8.02 5.16 2.48
C GLN A 25 -6.76 6.03 2.41
N LEU A 26 -5.58 5.41 2.42
CA LEU A 26 -4.30 6.13 2.41
C LEU A 26 -4.10 6.96 1.15
N ILE A 27 -4.61 6.49 0.00
CA ILE A 27 -4.48 7.17 -1.29
C ILE A 27 -5.70 8.02 -1.69
N GLY A 28 -6.66 8.24 -0.76
CA GLY A 28 -7.85 9.06 -1.02
C GLY A 28 -8.90 8.41 -1.93
N LEU A 29 -8.93 7.08 -2.02
CA LEU A 29 -9.87 6.28 -2.82
C LEU A 29 -10.84 5.44 -1.96
N SER A 30 -11.16 5.87 -0.73
CA SER A 30 -12.08 5.18 0.18
C SER A 30 -13.42 4.79 -0.46
N ASP A 31 -14.01 5.68 -1.25
CA ASP A 31 -15.30 5.49 -1.96
C ASP A 31 -15.14 4.77 -3.31
N ARG A 32 -13.91 4.44 -3.70
CA ARG A 32 -13.56 3.89 -5.02
C ARG A 32 -12.71 2.62 -4.91
N GLN A 33 -12.99 1.77 -3.92
CA GLN A 33 -12.26 0.52 -3.67
C GLN A 33 -12.21 -0.43 -4.88
N ALA A 34 -13.23 -0.41 -5.74
CA ALA A 34 -13.24 -1.21 -6.98
C ALA A 34 -12.07 -0.86 -7.94
N ILE A 35 -11.57 0.38 -7.91
CA ILE A 35 -10.39 0.78 -8.69
C ILE A 35 -9.14 0.12 -8.12
N VAL A 36 -8.97 0.18 -6.79
CA VAL A 36 -7.86 -0.48 -6.09
C VAL A 36 -7.85 -1.98 -6.34
N GLN A 37 -9.01 -2.62 -6.27
CA GLN A 37 -9.14 -4.05 -6.55
C GLN A 37 -8.67 -4.41 -7.97
N ARG A 38 -9.04 -3.60 -8.97
CA ARG A 38 -8.58 -3.82 -10.37
C ARG A 38 -7.08 -3.66 -10.54
N TRP A 39 -6.46 -2.70 -9.86
CA TRP A 39 -5.00 -2.54 -9.90
C TRP A 39 -4.29 -3.74 -9.29
N ILE A 40 -4.81 -4.28 -8.19
CA ILE A 40 -4.30 -5.51 -7.58
C ILE A 40 -4.44 -6.70 -8.54
N GLU A 41 -5.60 -6.87 -9.16
CA GLU A 41 -5.85 -7.97 -10.12
C GLU A 41 -4.97 -7.89 -11.37
N ARG A 42 -4.59 -6.67 -11.79
CA ARG A 42 -3.67 -6.43 -12.90
C ARG A 42 -2.19 -6.58 -12.54
N GLY A 43 -1.86 -6.58 -11.25
CA GLY A 43 -0.48 -6.55 -10.76
C GLY A 43 0.15 -5.16 -10.75
N ASP A 44 -0.63 -4.10 -10.93
CA ASP A 44 -0.17 -2.70 -10.88
C ASP A 44 0.20 -2.28 -9.45
N VAL A 45 -0.40 -2.94 -8.45
CA VAL A 45 -0.12 -2.74 -7.01
C VAL A 45 0.46 -4.03 -6.45
N PRO A 46 1.69 -4.01 -5.90
CA PRO A 46 2.30 -5.19 -5.32
C PRO A 46 1.47 -5.66 -4.12
N SER A 47 1.12 -6.94 -4.15
CA SER A 47 0.25 -7.55 -3.15
C SER A 47 0.56 -9.03 -3.00
N LEU A 48 0.27 -9.58 -1.83
CA LEU A 48 0.47 -11.00 -1.54
C LEU A 48 -0.57 -11.51 -0.54
N ARG A 49 -0.70 -12.83 -0.47
CA ARG A 49 -1.61 -13.50 0.46
C ARG A 49 -0.86 -14.01 1.68
N ILE A 50 -1.19 -13.50 2.87
CA ILE A 50 -0.69 -14.00 4.16
C ILE A 50 -1.86 -14.60 4.93
N GLY A 51 -1.78 -15.88 5.30
CA GLY A 51 -2.86 -16.55 6.04
C GLY A 51 -4.23 -16.51 5.35
N GLY A 52 -4.26 -16.46 4.01
CA GLY A 52 -5.48 -16.35 3.20
C GLY A 52 -6.00 -14.92 3.01
N GLN A 53 -5.45 -13.92 3.70
CA GLN A 53 -5.80 -12.52 3.53
C GLN A 53 -4.95 -11.85 2.45
N LEU A 54 -5.59 -11.14 1.52
CA LEU A 54 -4.90 -10.31 0.54
C LEU A 54 -4.42 -9.02 1.20
N LEU A 55 -3.13 -8.71 1.02
CA LEU A 55 -2.49 -7.53 1.58
C LEU A 55 -1.68 -6.82 0.50
N VAL A 56 -1.73 -5.48 0.51
CA VAL A 56 -0.88 -4.61 -0.31
C VAL A 56 0.45 -4.46 0.40
N ASP A 57 1.55 -4.66 -0.33
CA ASP A 57 2.91 -4.46 0.13
C ASP A 57 3.34 -3.00 -0.14
N LEU A 58 3.29 -2.17 0.89
CA LEU A 58 3.66 -0.77 0.78
C LEU A 58 5.18 -0.58 0.57
N GLY A 59 6.00 -1.50 1.06
CA GLY A 59 7.45 -1.43 0.88
C GLY A 59 7.81 -1.62 -0.58
N ALA A 60 7.29 -2.68 -1.20
CA ALA A 60 7.46 -2.92 -2.63
C ALA A 60 6.90 -1.77 -3.48
N LEU A 61 5.74 -1.22 -3.10
CA LEU A 61 5.15 -0.09 -3.82
C LEU A 61 6.03 1.16 -3.77
N LEU A 62 6.62 1.47 -2.61
CA LEU A 62 7.50 2.62 -2.46
C LEU A 62 8.82 2.45 -3.19
N LEU A 63 9.36 1.22 -3.24
CA LEU A 63 10.53 0.89 -4.07
C LEU A 63 10.25 1.08 -5.56
N MET A 64 9.07 0.68 -6.05
CA MET A 64 8.64 0.92 -7.44
C MET A 64 8.48 2.41 -7.77
N ALA A 65 8.18 3.24 -6.78
CA ALA A 65 7.98 4.68 -6.95
C ALA A 65 9.27 5.51 -6.84
N GLN A 66 10.39 4.91 -6.45
CA GLN A 66 11.66 5.63 -6.42
C GLN A 66 12.06 5.98 -7.86
N PRO A 67 12.31 7.27 -8.18
CA PRO A 67 12.81 7.64 -9.50
C PRO A 67 14.17 6.98 -9.69
N ASP A 68 14.37 6.40 -10.88
CA ASP A 68 15.64 5.88 -11.34
C ASP A 68 16.70 6.97 -11.12
N GLN A 69 17.61 6.76 -10.17
CA GLN A 69 18.74 7.66 -9.92
C GLN A 69 19.75 7.45 -11.05
N SER A 70 19.42 7.93 -12.24
CA SER A 70 20.27 7.94 -13.44
C SER A 70 20.72 9.36 -13.76
#